data_AF-K7K7J6-F1
#
_entry.id   AF-K7K7J6-F1
#
_cell.length_a   1.000
_cell.length_b   1.000
_cell.length_c   1.000
_cell.angle_alpha   90.00
_cell.angle_beta   90.00
_cell.angle_gamma   90.00
#
_symmetry.space_group_name_H-M   'P 1'
#
loop_
_entity.id
_entity.type
_entity.pdbx_description
1 polymer ?
#
loop_
_entity_poly.entity_id
_entity_poly.type
_entity_poly.pdbx_seq_one_letter_code
_entity_poly.pdbx_strand_id
1 'polypeptide(L)'
;MELLKKHFQKFISSLMSLPIKLPITKLYQSLQAKNKIILGKRNNGIYKVPEDVVDVFLSDASEKLTDDLIVDNIIDMMIPGEDLVPLLMTLATKYLLDCAIALQQLTGNLKLKKLQDQHGESLSWTDYLSLPFTQTVISETLRMGNIIIGVMRKALKDVEIKRALNTKRVVCVCKF
;
A
#
# COMPACT_ATOMS: atom_id res chain seq x y z
N MET A 1 1.73 -6.08 15.89
CA MET A 1 1.96 -6.28 14.44
C MET A 1 1.63 -7.68 13.95
N GLU A 2 2.18 -8.77 14.51
CA GLU A 2 1.95 -10.15 14.02
C GLU A 2 0.47 -10.56 13.93
N LEU A 3 -0.35 -10.17 14.91
CA LEU A 3 -1.79 -10.46 14.90
C LEU A 3 -2.48 -9.76 13.72
N LEU A 4 -2.16 -8.49 13.46
CA LEU A 4 -2.71 -7.74 12.34
C LEU A 4 -2.28 -8.38 11.01
N LYS A 5 -1.00 -8.71 10.86
CA LYS A 5 -0.45 -9.38 9.68
C LYS A 5 -1.17 -10.71 9.39
N LYS A 6 -1.37 -11.55 10.40
CA LYS A 6 -2.06 -12.84 10.26
C LYS A 6 -3.51 -12.69 9.80
N HIS A 7 -4.25 -11.72 10.35
CA HIS A 7 -5.62 -11.46 9.95
C HIS A 7 -5.69 -10.83 8.54
N PHE A 8 -4.74 -9.96 8.22
CA PHE A 8 -4.59 -9.35 6.91
C PHE A 8 -4.30 -10.37 5.81
N GLN A 9 -3.39 -11.33 6.03
CA GLN A 9 -3.10 -12.39 5.05
C GLN A 9 -4.34 -13.26 4.76
N LYS A 10 -5.16 -13.55 5.78
CA LYS A 10 -6.46 -14.21 5.56
C LYS A 10 -7.39 -13.34 4.71
N PHE A 11 -7.41 -12.03 4.94
CA PHE A 11 -8.19 -11.09 4.14
C PHE A 11 -7.74 -11.06 2.68
N ILE A 12 -6.45 -10.90 2.39
CA ILE A 12 -5.91 -10.92 1.02
C ILE A 12 -6.28 -12.21 0.30
N SER A 13 -6.15 -13.36 0.97
CA SER A 13 -6.52 -14.66 0.40
C SER A 13 -8.01 -14.76 0.03
N SER A 14 -8.85 -13.89 0.60
CA SER A 14 -10.29 -13.80 0.32
C SER A 14 -10.66 -12.79 -0.77
N LEU A 15 -9.80 -11.82 -1.10
CA LEU A 15 -10.06 -10.83 -2.17
C LEU A 15 -10.27 -11.51 -3.53
N MET A 16 -9.54 -12.61 -3.77
CA MET A 16 -9.65 -13.42 -4.99
C MET A 16 -10.66 -14.57 -4.86
N SER A 17 -11.42 -14.64 -3.77
CA SER A 17 -12.43 -15.68 -3.57
C SER A 17 -13.80 -15.28 -4.11
N LEU A 18 -14.64 -16.27 -4.42
CA LEU A 18 -16.01 -16.01 -4.85
C LEU A 18 -16.76 -15.20 -3.77
N PRO A 19 -17.60 -14.23 -4.15
CA PRO A 19 -18.28 -13.32 -3.23
C PRO A 19 -19.48 -14.00 -2.53
N ILE A 20 -19.25 -15.16 -1.92
CA ILE A 20 -20.28 -15.99 -1.30
C ILE A 20 -20.00 -16.02 0.21
N LYS A 21 -20.94 -15.56 1.03
CA LYS A 21 -20.80 -15.48 2.50
C LYS A 21 -21.29 -16.77 3.17
N LEU A 22 -20.56 -17.87 2.98
CA LEU A 22 -20.85 -19.13 3.69
C LEU A 22 -19.77 -19.40 4.75
N PRO A 23 -20.08 -20.04 5.89
CA PRO A 23 -19.14 -20.26 7.00
C PRO A 23 -17.80 -20.91 6.59
N ILE A 24 -17.84 -21.70 5.52
CA ILE A 24 -16.72 -22.48 4.97
C ILE A 24 -15.82 -21.61 4.07
N THR A 25 -16.30 -20.45 3.62
CA THR A 25 -15.61 -19.61 2.62
C THR A 25 -14.53 -18.74 3.25
N LYS A 26 -13.50 -18.43 2.46
CA LYS A 26 -12.44 -17.48 2.85
C LYS A 26 -13.01 -16.09 3.14
N LEU A 27 -14.03 -15.65 2.40
CA LEU A 27 -14.72 -14.39 2.64
C LEU A 27 -15.35 -14.33 4.03
N TYR A 28 -16.04 -15.39 4.46
CA TYR A 28 -16.61 -15.40 5.81
C TYR A 28 -15.53 -15.36 6.89
N GLN A 29 -14.45 -16.13 6.71
CA GLN A 29 -13.32 -16.11 7.64
C GLN A 29 -12.64 -14.74 7.69
N SER A 30 -12.54 -14.03 6.56
CA SER A 30 -11.96 -12.69 6.53
C SER A 30 -12.86 -11.64 7.19
N LEU A 31 -14.17 -11.74 7.03
CA LEU A 31 -15.12 -10.89 7.77
C LEU A 31 -15.01 -11.09 9.29
N GLN A 32 -14.88 -12.33 9.76
CA GLN A 32 -14.63 -12.56 11.19
C GLN A 32 -13.27 -12.02 11.66
N ALA A 33 -12.25 -12.09 10.80
CA ALA A 33 -10.92 -11.57 11.09
C ALA A 33 -10.93 -10.06 11.33
N LYS A 34 -11.74 -9.31 10.55
CA LYS A 34 -11.90 -7.86 10.71
C LYS A 34 -12.33 -7.47 12.12
N ASN A 35 -13.38 -8.11 12.64
CA ASN A 35 -13.91 -7.82 13.97
C ASN A 35 -12.88 -8.06 15.09
N LYS A 36 -11.98 -9.04 14.91
CA LYS A 36 -10.95 -9.36 15.90
C LYS A 36 -9.84 -8.32 15.98
N ILE A 37 -9.56 -7.59 14.89
CA ILE A 37 -8.54 -6.55 14.86
C ILE A 37 -8.92 -5.39 15.80
N ILE A 38 -10.17 -4.91 15.69
CA ILE A 38 -10.67 -3.77 16.49
C ILE A 38 -10.73 -4.13 17.97
N LEU A 39 -11.32 -5.29 18.27
CA LEU A 39 -11.47 -5.76 19.66
C LEU A 39 -10.09 -5.89 20.33
N GLY A 40 -9.09 -6.41 19.61
CA GLY A 40 -7.73 -6.52 20.12
C GLY A 40 -7.10 -5.17 20.46
N LYS A 41 -7.28 -4.16 19.61
CA LYS A 41 -6.73 -2.80 19.84
C LYS A 41 -7.48 -2.04 20.93
N ARG A 42 -8.82 -2.09 20.98
CA ARG A 42 -9.60 -1.44 22.05
C ARG A 42 -9.27 -2.01 23.44
N ASN A 43 -9.05 -3.33 23.53
CA ASN A 43 -8.70 -3.96 24.80
C ASN A 43 -7.33 -3.54 25.35
N ASN A 44 -6.43 -3.02 24.50
CA ASN A 44 -5.13 -2.51 24.92
C ASN A 44 -5.18 -1.05 25.40
N GLY A 45 -6.36 -0.41 25.36
CA GLY A 45 -6.57 0.99 25.74
C GLY A 45 -6.34 1.95 24.59
N ILE A 46 -7.08 3.07 24.61
CA ILE A 46 -6.86 4.19 23.68
C ILE A 46 -5.69 5.01 24.23
N TYR A 47 -4.57 5.02 23.51
CA TYR A 47 -3.40 5.82 23.88
C TYR A 47 -3.71 7.32 23.77
N LYS A 48 -3.22 8.13 24.72
CA LYS A 48 -3.36 9.59 24.69
C LYS A 48 -2.64 10.23 23.49
N VAL A 49 -1.61 9.56 22.98
CA VAL A 49 -0.84 9.97 21.80
C VAL A 49 -0.95 8.83 20.79
N PRO A 50 -1.54 9.07 19.61
CA PRO A 50 -1.60 8.07 18.55
C PRO A 50 -0.19 7.67 18.10
N GLU A 51 0.14 6.37 18.16
CA GLU A 51 1.45 5.85 17.73
C GLU A 51 1.41 5.36 16.29
N ASP A 52 0.27 4.78 15.88
CA ASP A 52 0.05 4.30 14.52
C ASP A 52 -1.27 4.80 13.90
N VAL A 53 -1.47 4.47 12.63
CA VAL A 53 -2.70 4.82 11.88
C VAL A 53 -3.96 4.25 12.53
N VAL A 54 -3.88 3.09 13.20
CA VAL A 54 -5.03 2.50 13.90
C VAL A 54 -5.41 3.37 15.08
N ASP A 55 -4.44 3.87 15.83
CA ASP A 55 -4.70 4.80 16.94
C ASP A 55 -5.26 6.13 16.45
N VAL A 56 -4.81 6.61 15.29
CA VAL A 56 -5.37 7.82 14.65
C VAL A 56 -6.84 7.60 14.31
N PHE A 57 -7.21 6.45 13.74
CA PHE A 57 -8.62 6.15 13.45
C PHE A 57 -9.46 5.93 14.70
N LEU A 58 -8.93 5.29 15.74
CA LEU A 58 -9.64 5.03 17.00
C LEU A 58 -9.78 6.29 17.88
N SER A 59 -8.93 7.29 17.68
CA SER A 59 -9.01 8.59 18.38
C SER A 59 -9.90 9.62 17.68
N ASP A 60 -10.52 9.25 16.55
CA ASP A 60 -11.46 10.15 15.86
C ASP A 60 -12.70 10.44 16.73
N ALA A 61 -12.82 11.70 17.15
CA ALA A 61 -13.94 12.18 17.94
C ALA A 61 -15.20 12.48 17.10
N SER A 62 -15.14 12.35 15.76
CA SER A 62 -16.24 12.75 14.89
C SER A 62 -17.41 11.78 14.86
N GLU A 63 -17.26 10.58 15.46
CA GLU A 63 -18.21 9.45 15.43
C GLU A 63 -18.59 8.98 14.01
N LYS A 64 -17.99 9.53 12.94
CA LYS A 64 -18.27 9.15 11.55
C LYS A 64 -17.58 7.85 11.16
N LEU A 65 -16.49 7.51 11.83
CA LEU A 65 -15.72 6.30 11.57
C LEU A 65 -16.30 5.12 12.35
N THR A 66 -17.18 4.36 11.70
CA THR A 66 -17.63 3.07 12.23
C THR A 66 -16.47 2.08 12.28
N ASP A 67 -16.55 1.13 13.21
CA ASP A 67 -15.63 0.00 13.34
C ASP A 67 -15.29 -0.67 11.99
N ASP A 68 -16.30 -0.95 11.16
CA ASP A 68 -16.12 -1.56 9.84
C ASP A 68 -15.28 -0.66 8.91
N LEU A 69 -15.59 0.64 8.85
CA LEU A 69 -14.83 1.62 8.06
C LEU A 69 -13.37 1.74 8.53
N ILE A 70 -13.12 1.68 9.84
CA ILE A 70 -11.76 1.73 10.38
C ILE A 70 -10.96 0.53 9.86
N VAL A 71 -11.54 -0.67 9.95
CA VAL A 71 -10.86 -1.88 9.48
C VAL A 71 -10.69 -1.89 7.98
N ASP A 72 -11.70 -1.45 7.23
CA ASP A 72 -11.62 -1.35 5.77
C ASP A 72 -10.48 -0.42 5.36
N ASN A 73 -10.37 0.76 5.98
CA ASN A 73 -9.26 1.69 5.71
C ASN A 73 -7.89 1.12 6.09
N ILE A 74 -7.76 0.45 7.24
CA ILE A 74 -6.50 -0.19 7.65
C ILE A 74 -6.08 -1.25 6.64
N ILE A 75 -7.03 -2.09 6.23
CA ILE A 75 -6.79 -3.15 5.26
C ILE A 75 -6.41 -2.56 3.92
N ASP A 76 -7.14 -1.55 3.43
CA ASP A 76 -6.86 -0.91 2.15
C ASP A 76 -5.47 -0.26 2.13
N MET A 77 -5.01 0.29 3.24
CA MET A 77 -3.64 0.81 3.39
C MET A 77 -2.57 -0.29 3.43
N MET A 78 -2.89 -1.48 3.92
CA MET A 78 -1.96 -2.62 3.97
C MET A 78 -1.78 -3.31 2.61
N ILE A 79 -2.79 -3.27 1.71
CA ILE A 79 -2.75 -3.93 0.39
C ILE A 79 -1.50 -3.55 -0.42
N PRO A 80 -1.15 -2.26 -0.61
CA PRO A 80 0.06 -1.89 -1.34
C PRO A 80 1.35 -2.41 -0.70
N GLY A 81 1.40 -2.49 0.64
CA GLY A 81 2.60 -2.88 1.38
C GLY A 81 2.96 -4.36 1.24
N GLU A 82 1.96 -5.24 1.04
CA GLU A 82 2.19 -6.69 0.94
C GLU A 82 2.59 -7.13 -0.47
N ASP A 83 1.97 -6.57 -1.51
CA ASP A 83 2.20 -7.03 -2.90
C ASP A 83 2.97 -6.02 -3.75
N LEU A 84 2.66 -4.72 -3.67
CA LEU A 84 3.21 -3.72 -4.59
C LEU A 84 4.62 -3.29 -4.22
N VAL A 85 4.87 -3.00 -2.93
CA VAL A 85 6.19 -2.55 -2.47
C VAL A 85 7.27 -3.63 -2.65
N PRO A 86 7.05 -4.90 -2.26
CA PRO A 86 8.05 -5.95 -2.49
C PRO A 86 8.35 -6.15 -3.97
N LEU A 87 7.32 -6.15 -4.82
CA LEU A 87 7.50 -6.25 -6.27
C LEU A 87 8.31 -5.07 -6.83
N LEU A 88 8.02 -3.84 -6.40
CA LEU A 88 8.79 -2.67 -6.78
C LEU A 88 10.26 -2.78 -6.37
N MET A 89 10.53 -3.25 -5.15
CA MET A 89 11.89 -3.45 -4.64
C MET A 89 12.65 -4.52 -5.44
N THR A 90 11.98 -5.62 -5.79
CA THR A 90 12.55 -6.67 -6.65
C THR A 90 12.90 -6.11 -8.03
N LEU A 91 11.99 -5.36 -8.66
CA LEU A 91 12.22 -4.75 -9.96
C LEU A 91 13.34 -3.71 -9.93
N ALA A 92 13.38 -2.85 -8.90
CA ALA A 92 14.44 -1.87 -8.73
C ALA A 92 15.80 -2.56 -8.64
N THR A 93 15.89 -3.62 -7.84
CA THR A 93 17.12 -4.41 -7.69
C THR A 93 17.53 -5.02 -9.03
N LYS A 94 16.58 -5.62 -9.76
CA LYS A 94 16.83 -6.22 -11.07
C LYS A 94 17.34 -5.17 -12.08
N TYR A 95 16.67 -4.04 -12.21
CA TYR A 95 17.06 -3.00 -13.17
C TYR A 95 18.39 -2.33 -12.82
N LEU A 96 18.69 -2.17 -11.54
CA LEU A 96 20.00 -1.67 -11.10
C LEU A 96 21.12 -2.65 -11.43
N LEU A 97 20.90 -3.95 -11.22
CA LEU A 97 21.90 -4.98 -11.57
C LEU A 97 22.18 -5.03 -13.08
N ASP A 98 21.17 -4.78 -13.90
CA ASP A 98 21.31 -4.72 -15.37
C ASP A 98 21.97 -3.41 -15.85
N CYS A 99 22.03 -2.37 -15.01
CA CYS A 99 22.59 -1.06 -15.37
C CYS A 99 23.73 -0.67 -14.41
N ALA A 100 24.94 -1.14 -14.73
CA ALA A 100 26.13 -0.90 -13.90
C ALA A 100 26.40 0.60 -13.62
N ILE A 101 26.13 1.48 -14.59
CA ILE A 101 26.30 2.93 -14.43
C ILE A 101 25.35 3.47 -13.35
N ALA A 102 24.07 3.10 -13.42
CA ALA A 102 23.09 3.53 -12.43
C ALA A 102 23.42 2.96 -11.04
N LEU A 103 23.84 1.69 -10.97
CA LEU A 103 24.26 1.08 -9.71
C LEU A 103 25.47 1.80 -9.09
N GLN A 104 26.47 2.16 -9.89
CA GLN A 104 27.64 2.90 -9.41
C GLN A 104 27.24 4.29 -8.88
N GLN A 105 26.37 5.01 -9.61
CA GLN A 105 25.89 6.31 -9.19
C GLN A 105 25.07 6.23 -7.89
N LEU A 106 24.20 5.22 -7.75
CA LEU A 106 23.44 4.98 -6.52
C LEU A 106 24.35 4.60 -5.34
N THR A 107 25.45 3.88 -5.59
CA THR A 107 26.46 3.56 -4.57
C THR A 107 27.17 4.80 -4.06
N GLY A 108 27.23 5.88 -4.85
CA GLY A 108 27.64 7.20 -4.37
C GLY A 108 26.78 7.71 -3.20
N ASN A 109 25.46 7.49 -3.27
CA ASN A 109 24.52 7.90 -2.22
C ASN A 109 24.70 7.09 -0.92
N LEU A 110 25.16 5.84 -1.01
CA LEU A 110 25.46 4.99 0.15
C LEU A 110 26.60 5.55 1.02
N LYS A 111 27.48 6.40 0.48
CA LYS A 111 28.53 7.07 1.28
C LYS A 111 27.93 8.03 2.31
N LEU A 112 26.81 8.68 1.96
CA LEU A 112 26.08 9.59 2.83
C LEU A 112 25.51 8.81 4.04
N LYS A 113 24.92 7.64 3.79
CA LYS A 113 24.46 6.72 4.85
C LYS A 113 25.61 6.22 5.73
N LYS A 114 26.75 5.83 5.15
CA LYS A 114 27.91 5.38 5.94
C LYS A 114 28.44 6.44 6.89
N LEU A 115 28.41 7.71 6.48
CA LEU A 115 28.78 8.81 7.36
C LEU A 115 27.79 8.92 8.52
N GLN A 116 26.48 8.81 8.29
CA GLN A 116 25.48 8.85 9.37
C GLN A 116 25.61 7.68 10.35
N ASP A 117 25.81 6.46 9.82
CA ASP A 117 26.00 5.26 10.64
C ASP A 117 27.23 5.41 11.56
N GLN A 118 28.29 6.10 11.11
CA GLN A 118 29.48 6.41 11.92
C GLN A 118 29.19 7.40 13.06
N HIS A 119 28.27 8.34 12.86
CA HIS A 119 27.87 9.31 13.88
C HIS A 119 26.77 8.76 14.81
N GLY A 120 26.26 7.55 14.54
CA GLY A 120 25.15 6.96 15.29
C GLY A 120 23.82 7.68 15.05
N GLU A 121 23.72 8.45 13.97
CA GLU A 121 22.52 9.22 13.64
C GLU A 121 21.55 8.37 12.82
N SER A 122 20.27 8.43 13.16
CA SER A 122 19.21 7.80 12.36
C SER A 122 18.95 8.62 11.10
N LEU A 123 18.57 7.92 10.02
CA LEU A 123 18.17 8.59 8.78
C LEU A 123 16.97 9.50 9.03
N SER A 124 17.12 10.78 8.70
CA SER A 124 16.06 11.77 8.78
C SER A 124 15.31 11.90 7.44
N TRP A 125 14.13 12.52 7.49
CA TRP A 125 13.37 12.83 6.28
C TRP A 125 14.15 13.71 5.29
N THR A 126 14.91 14.67 5.82
CA THR A 126 15.74 15.59 5.03
C THR A 126 16.82 14.85 4.26
N ASP A 127 17.39 13.79 4.85
CA ASP A 127 18.41 12.99 4.19
C ASP A 127 17.85 12.24 2.99
N TYR A 128 16.66 11.66 3.13
CA TYR A 128 15.96 11.02 2.02
C TYR A 128 15.68 12.00 0.87
N LEU A 129 15.23 13.22 1.19
CA LEU A 129 15.01 14.27 0.19
C LEU A 129 16.31 14.71 -0.51
N SER A 130 17.46 14.54 0.14
CA SER A 130 18.78 14.85 -0.43
C SER A 130 19.29 13.80 -1.43
N LEU A 131 18.49 12.78 -1.77
CA LEU A 131 18.86 11.69 -2.68
C LEU A 131 18.11 11.77 -4.04
N PRO A 132 18.38 12.77 -4.89
CA PRO A 132 17.63 12.97 -6.14
C PRO A 132 17.80 11.82 -7.15
N PHE A 133 18.98 11.20 -7.18
CA PHE A 133 19.19 10.05 -8.04
C PHE A 133 18.40 8.83 -7.58
N THR A 134 18.22 8.65 -6.26
CA THR A 134 17.35 7.59 -5.73
C THR A 134 15.91 7.79 -6.17
N GLN A 135 15.39 9.03 -6.17
CA GLN A 135 14.05 9.33 -6.70
C GLN A 135 13.91 9.00 -8.19
N THR A 136 14.97 9.24 -8.95
CA THR A 136 15.03 8.91 -10.38
C THR A 136 14.95 7.40 -10.58
N VAL A 137 15.70 6.62 -9.80
CA VAL A 137 15.65 5.15 -9.84
C VAL A 137 14.25 4.64 -9.49
N ILE A 138 13.61 5.17 -8.45
CA ILE A 138 12.24 4.78 -8.07
C ILE A 138 11.26 5.07 -9.21
N SER A 139 11.31 6.29 -9.76
CA SER A 139 10.44 6.73 -10.86
C SER A 139 10.63 5.87 -12.10
N GLU A 140 11.88 5.58 -12.47
CA GLU A 140 12.19 4.78 -13.64
C GLU A 140 11.84 3.31 -13.46
N THR A 141 11.97 2.79 -12.23
CA THR A 141 11.50 1.45 -11.88
C THR A 141 9.98 1.36 -12.01
N LEU A 142 9.23 2.36 -11.53
CA LEU A 142 7.77 2.40 -11.69
C LEU A 142 7.38 2.47 -13.18
N ARG A 143 8.08 3.30 -13.97
CA ARG A 143 7.85 3.46 -15.41
C ARG A 143 8.09 2.17 -16.18
N MET A 144 9.19 1.48 -15.90
CA MET A 144 9.55 0.23 -16.60
C MET A 144 8.79 -0.98 -16.06
N GLY A 145 8.53 -1.01 -14.77
CA GLY A 145 7.90 -2.12 -14.07
C GLY A 145 6.43 -2.29 -14.40
N ASN A 146 5.72 -1.19 -14.68
CA ASN A 146 4.29 -1.18 -15.00
C ASN A 146 3.47 -2.06 -14.03
N ILE A 147 3.73 -1.89 -12.72
CA ILE A 147 3.24 -2.77 -11.65
C ILE A 147 1.71 -2.78 -11.58
N ILE A 148 1.09 -1.61 -11.78
CA ILE A 148 -0.37 -1.48 -11.85
C ILE A 148 -0.77 -1.35 -13.32
N ILE A 149 -1.23 -2.45 -13.92
CA ILE A 149 -1.57 -2.54 -15.36
C ILE A 149 -2.72 -1.60 -15.74
N GLY A 150 -3.58 -1.25 -14.80
CA GLY A 150 -4.61 -0.24 -15.01
C GLY A 150 -5.60 -0.18 -13.86
N VAL A 151 -6.46 0.83 -13.91
CA VAL A 151 -7.54 1.03 -12.95
C VAL A 151 -8.88 0.93 -13.65
N MET A 152 -9.78 0.15 -13.05
CA MET A 152 -11.17 0.08 -13.52
C MET A 152 -11.92 1.36 -13.09
N ARG A 153 -12.72 1.89 -14.01
CA ARG A 153 -13.56 3.07 -13.83
C ARG A 153 -14.92 2.82 -14.47
N LYS A 154 -16.00 3.25 -13.82
CA LYS A 154 -17.35 3.21 -14.38
C LYS A 154 -17.75 4.60 -14.84
N ALA A 155 -18.24 4.73 -16.07
CA ALA A 155 -18.75 5.99 -16.58
C ALA A 155 -20.04 6.37 -15.83
N LEU A 156 -20.09 7.56 -15.24
CA LEU A 156 -21.29 8.08 -14.56
C LEU A 156 -22.25 8.80 -15.52
N LYS A 157 -21.72 9.24 -16.66
CA LYS A 157 -22.44 9.85 -17.79
C LYS A 157 -21.90 9.32 -19.10
N ASP A 158 -22.67 9.50 -20.17
CA ASP A 158 -22.18 9.15 -21.50
C ASP A 158 -21.01 10.09 -21.82
N VAL A 159 -19.87 9.52 -22.22
CA VAL A 159 -18.64 10.26 -22.52
C VAL A 159 -18.16 9.85 -23.89
N GLU A 160 -17.95 10.81 -24.78
CA GLU A 160 -17.34 10.56 -26.08
C GLU A 160 -15.82 10.63 -25.97
N ILE A 161 -15.13 9.54 -26.33
CA ILE A 161 -13.67 9.49 -26.39
C ILE A 161 -13.27 9.12 -27.82
N LYS A 162 -12.58 10.02 -28.53
CA LYS A 162 -12.11 9.82 -29.92
C LYS A 162 -13.21 9.25 -30.84
N ARG A 163 -14.42 9.81 -30.78
CA ARG A 163 -15.62 9.39 -31.55
C ARG A 163 -16.25 8.06 -31.13
N ALA A 164 -15.75 7.41 -30.08
CA ALA A 164 -16.42 6.27 -29.45
C ALA A 164 -17.27 6.76 -28.28
N LEU A 165 -18.56 6.44 -28.29
CA LEU A 165 -19.48 6.78 -27.20
C LEU A 165 -19.36 5.72 -26.08
N ASN A 166 -18.78 6.08 -24.95
CA ASN A 166 -18.80 5.25 -23.75
C ASN A 166 -20.07 5.56 -22.97
N THR A 167 -20.99 4.60 -22.93
CA THR A 167 -22.26 4.76 -22.20
C THR A 167 -22.10 4.52 -20.70
N LYS A 168 -23.03 5.07 -19.90
CA LYS A 168 -23.09 4.96 -18.41
C LYS A 168 -22.94 3.54 -17.80
N ARG A 169 -22.98 2.49 -18.62
CA ARG A 169 -22.89 1.09 -18.17
C ARG A 169 -21.54 0.44 -18.46
N VAL A 170 -20.65 1.11 -19.18
CA VAL A 170 -19.34 0.57 -19.56
C VAL A 170 -18.33 0.78 -18.42
N VAL A 171 -17.64 -0.31 -18.05
CA VAL A 171 -16.44 -0.25 -17.23
C VAL A 171 -15.25 -0.06 -18.17
N CYS A 172 -14.56 1.05 -18.01
CA CYS A 172 -13.33 1.37 -18.71
C CYS A 172 -12.13 0.92 -17.88
N VAL A 173 -11.07 0.43 -18.53
CA VAL A 173 -9.79 0.15 -17.89
C VAL A 173 -8.81 1.25 -18.33
N CYS A 174 -8.45 2.14 -17.41
CA CYS A 174 -7.45 3.16 -17.66
C CYS A 174 -6.06 2.56 -17.42
N LYS A 175 -5.29 2.40 -18.49
CA LYS A 175 -3.89 1.96 -18.43
C LYS A 175 -2.98 3.17 -18.20
N PHE A 176 -1.98 3.00 -17.33
CA PHE A 176 -0.96 4.02 -17.05
C PHE A 176 0.21 3.91 -18.03
#